data_AF-A0A9P3C496-F1
#
_entry.id   AF-A0A9P3C496-F1
#
_cell.length_a   1.000
_cell.length_b   1.000
_cell.length_c   1.000
_cell.angle_alpha   90.00
_cell.angle_beta   90.00
_cell.angle_gamma   90.00
#
_symmetry.space_group_name_H-M   'P 1'
#
loop_
_entity.id
_entity.type
_entity.pdbx_description
1 polymer ?
#
loop_
_entity_poly.entity_id
_entity_poly.type
_entity_poly.pdbx_seq_one_letter_code
_entity_poly.pdbx_strand_id
1 'polypeptide(L)'
;MLEILGYAAEETLSAEAMEWAVQMARGIEHVDPGNVLPTAYVSLYNTAAAAAASSNEVLRRVYGDKAVIVRHLKRGFDPGNVFGLRVPSL
;
A
#
# COMPACT_ATOMS: atom_id res chain seq x y z
N MET A 1 18.22 9.34 -1.78
CA MET A 1 17.34 9.98 -0.78
C MET A 1 15.96 9.39 -0.98
N LEU A 2 15.24 9.04 0.09
CA LEU A 2 13.87 8.53 -0.01
C LEU A 2 12.91 9.65 0.35
N GLU A 3 11.95 9.93 -0.52
CA GLU A 3 10.91 10.92 -0.29
C GLU A 3 9.55 10.22 -0.17
N ILE A 4 8.73 10.68 0.76
CA ILE A 4 7.42 10.11 1.07
C ILE A 4 6.40 11.23 1.01
N LEU A 5 5.36 11.06 0.19
CA LEU A 5 4.20 11.93 0.17
C LEU A 5 3.14 11.37 1.12
N GLY A 6 2.68 12.21 2.05
CA GLY A 6 1.58 11.91 2.97
C GLY A 6 0.69 13.13 3.17
N TYR A 7 -0.47 12.91 3.78
CA TYR A 7 -1.40 13.98 4.15
C TYR A 7 -1.87 13.78 5.60
N ALA A 8 -2.16 14.89 6.27
CA ALA A 8 -2.82 14.94 7.56
C ALA A 8 -3.79 16.12 7.53
N ALA A 9 -5.03 15.89 7.95
CA ALA A 9 -6.09 16.89 7.90
C ALA A 9 -7.06 16.70 9.06
N GLU A 10 -7.79 17.76 9.39
CA GLU A 10 -8.97 17.67 10.23
C GLU A 10 -10.01 16.72 9.61
N GLU A 11 -10.84 16.08 10.44
CA GLU A 11 -11.76 15.03 10.00
C GLU A 11 -12.69 15.51 8.87
N THR A 12 -13.17 16.75 8.96
CA THR A 12 -14.03 17.41 7.96
C THR A 12 -13.36 17.62 6.61
N LEU A 13 -12.02 17.68 6.56
CA LEU A 13 -11.22 17.91 5.35
C LEU A 13 -10.49 16.66 4.86
N SER A 14 -10.65 15.52 5.55
CA SER A 14 -9.90 14.29 5.29
C SER A 14 -10.06 13.77 3.85
N ALA A 15 -11.27 13.85 3.29
CA ALA A 15 -11.54 13.42 1.93
C ALA A 15 -10.84 14.29 0.88
N GLU A 16 -10.90 15.62 1.03
CA GLU A 16 -10.26 16.58 0.12
C GLU A 16 -8.73 16.46 0.19
N ALA A 17 -8.17 16.31 1.40
CA ALA A 17 -6.74 16.12 1.60
C ALA A 17 -6.25 14.80 1.00
N MET A 18 -7.05 13.73 1.11
CA MET A 18 -6.76 12.45 0.44
C MET A 18 -6.77 12.61 -1.07
N GLU A 19 -7.77 13.29 -1.64
CA GLU A 19 -7.84 13.54 -3.08
C GLU A 19 -6.64 14.34 -3.57
N TRP A 20 -6.26 15.41 -2.86
CA TRP A 20 -5.05 16.18 -3.16
C TRP A 20 -3.80 15.31 -3.18
N ALA A 21 -3.61 14.45 -2.17
CA ALA A 21 -2.46 13.56 -2.10
C ALA A 21 -2.41 12.57 -3.28
N VAL A 22 -3.57 12.03 -3.68
CA VAL A 22 -3.68 11.15 -4.85
C VAL A 22 -3.32 11.87 -6.14
N GLN A 23 -3.82 13.11 -6.33
CA GLN A 23 -3.48 13.90 -7.53
C GLN A 23 -1.99 14.25 -7.57
N MET A 24 -1.39 14.55 -6.42
CA MET A 24 0.04 14.85 -6.34
C MET A 24 0.91 13.63 -6.62
N ALA A 25 0.57 12.45 -6.07
CA ALA A 25 1.26 11.21 -6.39
C ALA A 25 1.21 10.90 -7.90
N ARG A 26 0.05 11.09 -8.54
CA ARG A 26 -0.10 10.92 -10.00
C ARG A 26 0.72 11.92 -10.81
N GLY A 27 0.77 13.18 -10.35
CA GLY A 27 1.59 14.21 -10.97
C GLY A 27 3.08 13.87 -10.95
N ILE A 28 3.58 13.38 -9.81
CA ILE A 28 4.98 12.93 -9.65
C ILE A 28 5.27 11.76 -10.58
N GLU A 29 4.40 10.74 -10.59
CA GLU A 29 4.55 9.56 -11.46
C GLU A 29 4.54 9.93 -12.95
N HIS A 30 3.76 10.93 -13.35
CA HIS A 30 3.70 11.40 -14.72
C HIS A 30 4.97 12.13 -15.17
N VAL A 31 5.54 12.97 -14.29
CA VAL A 31 6.70 13.82 -14.62
C VAL A 31 8.01 13.02 -14.60
N ASP A 32 8.17 12.11 -13.64
CA ASP A 32 9.39 11.32 -13.47
C ASP A 32 9.10 9.88 -13.02
N PRO A 33 8.58 9.03 -13.94
CA PRO A 33 8.18 7.67 -13.60
C PRO A 33 9.37 6.78 -13.17
N GLY A 34 10.58 7.11 -13.62
CA GLY A 34 11.80 6.34 -13.30
C GLY A 34 12.27 6.52 -11.85
N ASN A 35 11.77 7.53 -11.16
CA ASN A 35 12.16 7.90 -9.81
C ASN A 35 11.09 7.55 -8.77
N VAL A 36 10.00 6.92 -9.20
CA VAL A 36 8.98 6.34 -8.32
C VAL A 36 9.33 4.89 -8.03
N LEU A 37 9.32 4.51 -6.74
CA LEU A 37 9.54 3.13 -6.35
C LEU A 37 8.40 2.24 -6.88
N PRO A 38 8.71 1.03 -7.39
CA PRO A 38 7.70 0.13 -7.95
C PRO A 38 6.77 -0.49 -6.89
N THR A 39 7.11 -0.35 -5.61
CA THR A 39 6.35 -0.88 -4.48
C THR A 39 6.10 0.19 -3.42
N ALA A 40 4.99 0.04 -2.69
CA ALA A 40 4.67 0.85 -1.54
C ALA A 40 5.33 0.31 -0.26
N TYR A 41 5.69 1.19 0.66
CA TYR A 41 6.17 0.79 1.97
C TYR A 41 4.99 0.36 2.85
N VAL A 42 5.05 -0.87 3.40
CA VAL A 42 3.90 -1.51 4.08
C VAL A 42 3.30 -0.67 5.21
N SER A 43 4.14 0.01 6.01
CA SER A 43 3.69 0.82 7.14
C SER A 43 3.01 2.13 6.74
N LEU A 44 3.14 2.53 5.47
CA LEU A 44 2.59 3.77 4.92
C LEU A 44 1.51 3.51 3.87
N TYR A 45 1.29 2.24 3.51
CA TYR A 45 0.30 1.89 2.49
C TYR A 45 -1.11 1.92 3.09
N ASN A 46 -1.94 2.83 2.59
CA ASN A 46 -3.33 2.95 3.00
C ASN A 46 -4.18 1.83 2.36
N THR A 47 -4.24 0.69 3.04
CA THR A 47 -5.08 -0.44 2.66
C THR A 47 -6.57 -0.23 2.87
N ALA A 48 -6.97 0.71 3.72
CA ALA A 48 -8.37 1.05 3.89
C ALA A 48 -8.91 1.74 2.63
N ALA A 49 -8.13 2.63 2.01
CA ALA A 49 -8.42 3.18 0.69
C ALA A 49 -8.31 2.13 -0.41
N ALA A 50 -7.44 1.13 -0.25
CA ALA A 50 -7.33 -0.02 -1.14
C ALA A 50 -8.32 -1.15 -0.83
N ALA A 51 -9.38 -0.92 -0.04
CA ALA A 51 -10.32 -1.97 0.38
C ALA A 51 -11.04 -2.67 -0.80
N ALA A 52 -11.08 -2.04 -1.98
CA ALA A 52 -11.58 -2.66 -3.21
C ALA A 52 -10.54 -3.58 -3.91
N ALA A 53 -9.26 -3.48 -3.55
CA ALA A 53 -8.20 -4.28 -4.13
C ALA A 53 -8.17 -5.69 -3.50
N SER A 54 -7.86 -6.69 -4.32
CA SER A 54 -7.70 -8.05 -3.80
C SER A 54 -6.46 -8.16 -2.89
N SER A 55 -6.46 -9.08 -1.94
CA SER A 55 -5.29 -9.42 -1.12
C SER A 55 -4.00 -9.64 -1.93
N ASN A 56 -4.12 -10.28 -3.10
CA ASN A 56 -2.99 -10.52 -3.98
C ASN A 56 -2.46 -9.25 -4.64
N GLU A 57 -3.33 -8.30 -4.93
CA GLU A 57 -2.96 -7.01 -5.48
C GLU A 57 -2.24 -6.16 -4.45
N VAL A 58 -2.76 -6.11 -3.21
CA VAL A 58 -2.10 -5.46 -2.08
C VAL A 58 -0.71 -6.07 -1.83
N LEU A 59 -0.60 -7.40 -1.81
CA LEU A 59 0.68 -8.07 -1.60
C LEU A 59 1.70 -7.77 -2.69
N ARG A 60 1.28 -7.74 -3.96
CA ARG A 60 2.17 -7.33 -5.05
C ARG A 60 2.56 -5.87 -4.95
N ARG A 61 1.63 -4.98 -4.58
CA ARG A 61 1.89 -3.55 -4.43
C ARG A 61 2.92 -3.27 -3.34
N VAL A 62 2.95 -4.08 -2.27
CA VAL A 62 3.85 -3.87 -1.13
C VAL A 62 5.16 -4.66 -1.26
N TYR A 63 5.10 -5.93 -1.66
CA TYR A 63 6.26 -6.84 -1.67
C TYR A 63 6.83 -7.13 -3.06
N GLY A 64 6.19 -6.65 -4.13
CA GLY A 64 6.62 -6.92 -5.51
C GLY A 64 6.75 -8.42 -5.78
N ASP A 65 7.88 -8.81 -6.37
CA ASP A 65 8.21 -10.21 -6.70
C ASP A 65 8.32 -11.12 -5.47
N LYS A 66 8.49 -10.55 -4.26
CA LYS A 66 8.57 -11.32 -3.01
C LYS A 66 7.20 -11.70 -2.44
N ALA A 67 6.09 -11.22 -3.03
CA ALA A 67 4.73 -11.53 -2.58
C ALA A 67 4.47 -13.06 -2.49
N VAL A 68 5.03 -13.86 -3.39
CA VAL A 68 4.90 -15.33 -3.36
C VAL A 68 5.58 -15.93 -2.14
N ILE A 69 6.78 -15.46 -1.82
CA ILE A 69 7.55 -15.93 -0.65
C ILE A 69 6.80 -15.62 0.64
N VAL A 70 6.30 -14.39 0.78
CA VAL A 70 5.51 -13.98 1.96
C VAL A 70 4.28 -14.85 2.13
N ARG A 71 3.57 -15.18 1.04
CA ARG A 71 2.41 -16.08 1.08
C ARG A 71 2.79 -17.50 1.50
N HIS A 72 3.89 -18.04 0.99
CA HIS A 72 4.37 -19.37 1.38
C HIS A 72 4.75 -19.42 2.86
N LEU A 73 5.42 -18.38 3.36
CA LEU A 73 5.73 -18.24 4.79
C LEU A 73 4.46 -18.19 5.63
N LYS A 74 3.46 -17.39 5.25
CA LYS A 74 2.17 -17.35 5.94
C LYS A 74 1.53 -18.73 6.04
N ARG A 75 1.47 -19.48 4.94
CA ARG A 75 0.87 -20.83 4.93
C ARG A 75 1.65 -21.83 5.79
N GLY A 76 2.98 -21.70 5.83
CA GLY A 76 3.83 -22.59 6.63
C GLY A 76 3.78 -22.31 8.12
N PHE A 77 3.73 -21.04 8.51
CA PHE A 77 3.85 -20.62 9.91
C PHE A 77 2.51 -20.24 10.58
N ASP A 78 1.48 -19.91 9.80
CA ASP A 78 0.14 -19.59 10.30
C ASP A 78 -0.96 -20.22 9.42
N PRO A 79 -1.03 -21.56 9.35
CA PRO A 79 -2.01 -22.27 8.52
C PRO A 79 -3.47 -22.04 8.99
N GLY A 80 -3.67 -21.71 10.26
CA GLY A 80 -4.98 -21.38 10.82
C GLY A 80 -5.41 -19.93 10.58
N ASN A 81 -4.57 -19.11 9.95
CA ASN A 81 -4.76 -17.68 9.79
C ASN A 81 -5.11 -16.96 11.11
N VAL A 82 -4.45 -17.35 12.20
CA VAL A 82 -4.64 -16.76 13.53
C VAL A 82 -4.29 -15.27 13.50
N PHE A 83 -3.29 -14.88 12.71
CA PHE A 83 -2.86 -13.50 12.49
C PHE A 83 -3.43 -12.92 11.19
N GLY A 84 -4.75 -12.76 11.13
CA GLY A 84 -5.49 -12.24 9.97
C GLY A 84 -5.81 -10.75 10.02
N LEU A 85 -4.81 -9.86 10.18
CA LEU A 85 -5.05 -8.41 10.10
C LEU A 85 -5.45 -7.99 8.69
N ARG A 86 -6.21 -6.89 8.56
CA ARG A 86 -6.70 -6.33 7.27
C ARG A 86 -5.59 -5.90 6.30
N VAL A 87 -4.31 -5.93 6.70
CA VAL A 87 -3.23 -5.23 5.99
C VAL A 87 -1.91 -5.99 6.01
N PRO A 88 -1.51 -6.63 4.90
CA PRO A 88 -2.38 -7.22 3.89
C PRO A 88 -3.14 -8.40 4.50
N SER A 89 -4.42 -8.55 4.15
CA SER A 89 -5.17 -9.80 4.39
C SER A 89 -4.49 -10.94 3.63
N LEU A 90 -3.63 -11.68 4.31
CA LEU A 90 -2.80 -12.78 3.78
C LEU A 90 -3.55 -14.11 3.75
#